data_AF-A0A945V6W2-F1
#
_entry.id   AF-A0A945V6W2-F1
#
_cell.length_a   1.000
_cell.length_b   1.000
_cell.length_c   1.000
_cell.angle_alpha   90.00
_cell.angle_beta   90.00
_cell.angle_gamma   90.00
#
_symmetry.space_group_name_H-M   'P 1'
#
loop_
_entity.id
_entity.type
_entity.pdbx_description
1 polymer ?
#
loop_
_entity_poly.entity_id
_entity_poly.type
_entity_poly.pdbx_seq_one_letter_code
_entity_poly.pdbx_strand_id
1 'polypeptide(L)'
;MKTTVIVTTYNRPDALASVVQGFFLQEDLDFDLVVADDGSDRHTRDVISQLKLDAPFEISHVWHEDLGFRAAAIRNKAIRAS
;
A
#
# COMPACT_ATOMS: atom_id res chain seq x y z
N MET A 1 -16.21 7.86 -11.25
CA MET A 1 -15.78 6.46 -11.51
C MET A 1 -14.80 6.17 -10.42
N LYS A 2 -15.11 5.23 -9.52
CA LYS A 2 -14.23 4.99 -8.37
C LYS A 2 -12.92 4.38 -8.83
N THR A 3 -11.79 4.92 -8.38
CA THR A 3 -10.45 4.48 -8.78
C THR A 3 -9.77 3.73 -7.63
N THR A 4 -8.93 2.74 -7.94
CA THR A 4 -8.05 2.11 -6.94
C THR A 4 -6.60 2.43 -7.26
N VAL A 5 -5.88 2.94 -6.26
CA VAL A 5 -4.45 3.24 -6.34
C VAL A 5 -3.65 2.09 -5.74
N ILE A 6 -2.72 1.51 -6.51
CA ILE A 6 -1.85 0.43 -6.02
C ILE A 6 -0.44 0.97 -5.80
N VAL A 7 0.04 0.94 -4.56
CA VAL A 7 1.41 1.33 -4.18
C VAL A 7 2.22 0.08 -3.86
N THR A 8 3.26 -0.19 -4.63
CA THR A 8 4.16 -1.34 -4.39
C THR A 8 5.30 -0.96 -3.47
N THR A 9 5.64 -1.80 -2.49
CA THR A 9 6.72 -1.55 -1.53
C THR A 9 7.52 -2.81 -1.20
N TYR A 10 8.75 -2.62 -0.74
CA TYR A 10 9.62 -3.63 -0.14
C TYR A 10 10.61 -2.96 0.82
N ASN A 11 10.51 -3.25 2.12
CA ASN A 11 11.40 -2.77 3.20
C ASN A 11 11.76 -1.27 3.14
N ARG A 12 10.80 -0.43 2.74
CA ARG A 12 10.91 1.03 2.69
C ARG A 12 9.74 1.72 3.39
N PRO A 13 9.58 1.51 4.71
CA PRO A 13 8.49 2.12 5.49
C PRO A 13 8.50 3.65 5.43
N ASP A 14 9.67 4.26 5.37
CA ASP A 14 9.90 5.70 5.26
C ASP A 14 9.31 6.29 3.96
N ALA A 15 9.63 5.66 2.83
CA ALA A 15 9.16 6.11 1.52
C ALA A 15 7.65 5.82 1.37
N LEU A 16 7.20 4.66 1.84
CA LEU A 16 5.78 4.29 1.82
C LEU A 16 4.94 5.30 2.60
N ALA A 17 5.35 5.68 3.81
CA ALA A 17 4.66 6.69 4.61
C ALA A 17 4.56 8.02 3.88
N SER A 18 5.66 8.48 3.28
CA SER A 18 5.70 9.75 2.54
C SER A 18 4.74 9.72 1.33
N VAL A 19 4.71 8.62 0.58
CA VAL A 19 3.82 8.44 -0.57
C VAL A 19 2.35 8.46 -0.13
N VAL A 20 1.99 7.67 0.89
CA VAL A 20 0.61 7.57 1.37
C VAL A 20 0.13 8.89 1.98
N GLN A 21 0.98 9.59 2.73
CA GLN A 21 0.67 10.94 3.24
C GLN A 21 0.46 11.95 2.11
N GLY A 22 1.18 11.83 0.98
CA GLY A 22 0.89 12.63 -0.21
C GLY A 22 -0.52 12.42 -0.77
N PHE A 23 -1.05 11.20 -0.67
CA PHE A 23 -2.44 10.90 -1.04
C PHE A 23 -3.45 11.50 -0.05
N PHE A 24 -3.11 11.69 1.22
CA PHE A 24 -3.99 12.35 2.20
C PHE A 24 -4.27 13.81 1.85
N LEU A 25 -3.44 14.42 1.01
CA LEU A 25 -3.51 15.82 0.61
C LEU A 25 -4.21 16.05 -0.74
N GLN A 26 -4.77 15.01 -1.36
CA GLN A 26 -5.53 15.16 -2.60
C GLN A 26 -6.88 15.85 -2.37
N GLU A 27 -7.37 16.60 -3.36
CA GLU A 27 -8.69 17.23 -3.30
C GLU A 27 -9.82 16.22 -3.60
N ASP A 28 -9.58 15.31 -4.55
CA ASP A 28 -10.48 14.20 -4.87
C ASP A 28 -10.07 12.97 -4.08
N LEU A 29 -10.96 12.48 -3.22
CA LEU A 29 -10.78 11.29 -2.38
C LEU A 29 -11.70 10.13 -2.80
N ASP A 30 -12.30 10.16 -3.99
CA ASP A 30 -13.11 9.05 -4.55
C ASP A 30 -12.23 7.89 -5.05
N PHE A 31 -11.36 7.41 -4.16
CA PHE A 31 -10.48 6.27 -4.39
C PHE A 31 -10.24 5.45 -3.13
N ASP A 32 -9.78 4.22 -3.31
CA ASP A 32 -9.16 3.41 -2.28
C ASP A 32 -7.69 3.12 -2.63
N LEU A 33 -6.89 2.80 -1.63
CA LEU A 33 -5.46 2.53 -1.80
C LEU A 33 -5.11 1.12 -1.35
N VAL A 34 -4.42 0.37 -2.21
CA VAL A 34 -3.91 -0.97 -1.91
C VAL A 34 -2.39 -0.90 -1.81
N VAL A 35 -1.84 -1.21 -0.64
CA VAL A 35 -0.40 -1.42 -0.48
C VAL A 35 -0.06 -2.86 -0.90
N ALA A 36 0.71 -2.99 -1.99
CA ALA A 36 1.20 -4.25 -2.53
C ALA A 36 2.64 -4.50 -2.02
N ASP A 37 2.78 -5.30 -0.97
CA ASP A 37 4.02 -5.47 -0.23
C ASP A 37 4.74 -6.78 -0.55
N ASP A 38 5.91 -6.68 -1.21
CA ASP A 38 6.72 -7.79 -1.75
C ASP A 38 7.58 -8.48 -0.68
N GLY A 39 7.00 -8.78 0.48
CA GLY A 39 7.71 -9.49 1.55
C GLY A 39 8.46 -8.60 2.54
N SER A 40 7.98 -7.38 2.81
CA SER A 40 8.57 -6.56 3.87
C SER A 40 8.43 -7.18 5.26
N ASP A 41 9.29 -6.74 6.17
CA ASP A 41 9.26 -7.12 7.57
C ASP A 41 8.14 -6.42 8.38
N ARG A 42 8.12 -6.67 9.70
CA ARG A 42 7.13 -6.11 10.62
C ARG A 42 7.10 -4.58 10.64
N HIS A 43 8.22 -3.89 10.42
CA HIS A 43 8.28 -2.44 10.53
C HIS A 43 7.44 -1.77 9.46
N THR A 44 7.46 -2.29 8.22
CA THR A 44 6.58 -1.83 7.14
C THR A 44 5.11 -2.08 7.48
N ARG A 45 4.78 -3.25 8.03
CA ARG A 45 3.41 -3.58 8.45
C ARG A 45 2.89 -2.66 9.55
N ASP A 46 3.73 -2.32 10.52
CA ASP A 46 3.35 -1.43 11.63
C ASP A 46 3.07 -0.01 11.10
N VAL A 47 3.89 0.49 10.17
CA VAL A 47 3.64 1.77 9.48
C VAL A 47 2.34 1.74 8.68
N ILE A 48 2.07 0.68 7.92
CA ILE A 48 0.81 0.53 7.19
C ILE A 48 -0.39 0.53 8.14
N SER A 49 -0.26 -0.14 9.30
CA SER A 49 -1.33 -0.21 10.30
C SER A 49 -1.63 1.18 10.87
N GLN A 50 -0.62 2.00 11.11
CA GLN A 50 -0.81 3.39 11.54
C GLN A 50 -1.46 4.23 10.43
N LEU A 51 -0.95 4.15 9.20
CA LEU A 51 -1.51 4.89 8.05
C LEU A 51 -2.99 4.58 7.83
N LYS A 52 -3.41 3.32 8.02
CA LYS A 52 -4.82 2.91 7.95
C LYS A 52 -5.72 3.63 8.94
N LEU A 53 -5.23 3.91 10.15
CA LEU A 53 -6.00 4.61 11.19
C LEU A 53 -6.14 6.10 10.87
N ASP A 54 -5.12 6.68 10.23
CA ASP A 54 -5.04 8.12 9.96
C ASP A 54 -5.67 8.52 8.61
N ALA A 55 -5.88 7.56 7.70
CA ALA A 55 -6.28 7.84 6.33
C ALA A 55 -7.72 8.34 6.20
N PRO A 56 -7.99 9.34 5.33
CA PRO A 56 -9.34 9.79 5.01
C PRO A 56 -10.06 8.90 3.98
N PHE A 57 -9.40 7.82 3.52
CA PHE A 57 -9.91 6.84 2.57
C PHE A 57 -9.47 5.43 2.99
N GLU A 58 -10.09 4.41 2.39
CA GLU A 58 -9.78 3.01 2.68
C GLU A 58 -8.38 2.63 2.22
N ILE A 59 -7.61 2.02 3.13
CA ILE A 59 -6.30 1.44 2.83
C ILE A 59 -6.34 -0.06 3.12
N SER A 60 -6.05 -0.87 2.10
CA SER A 60 -5.84 -2.31 2.25
C SER A 60 -4.37 -2.68 2.09
N HIS A 61 -3.99 -3.86 2.61
CA HIS A 61 -2.61 -4.35 2.58
C HIS A 61 -2.61 -5.76 2.01
N VAL A 62 -1.95 -5.93 0.87
CA VAL A 62 -1.75 -7.22 0.23
C VAL A 62 -0.28 -7.56 0.35
N TRP A 63 0.00 -8.64 1.07
CA TRP A 63 1.34 -9.12 1.37
C TRP A 63 1.53 -10.56 0.92
N HIS A 64 2.77 -10.95 0.66
CA HIS A 64 3.22 -12.33 0.53
C HIS A 64 4.65 -12.44 1.06
N GLU A 65 5.11 -13.65 1.33
CA GLU A 65 6.41 -13.92 1.92
C GLU A 65 7.59 -13.41 1.07
N ASP A 66 8.75 -13.13 1.67
CA ASP A 66 9.95 -12.76 0.90
C ASP A 66 10.58 -14.03 0.28
N LEU A 67 10.56 -14.12 -1.05
CA LEU A 67 11.25 -15.16 -1.83
C LEU A 67 12.08 -14.53 -2.96
N GLY A 68 12.66 -13.35 -2.69
CA GLY A 68 13.35 -12.53 -3.67
C GLY A 68 12.42 -11.58 -4.42
N PHE A 69 12.93 -10.94 -5.47
CA PHE A 69 12.24 -9.88 -6.19
C PHE A 69 11.01 -10.38 -6.96
N ARG A 70 9.80 -10.06 -6.47
CA ARG A 70 8.52 -10.52 -7.04
C ARG A 70 7.49 -9.39 -7.14
N ALA A 71 7.95 -8.15 -7.34
CA ALA A 71 7.14 -6.94 -7.49
C ALA A 71 5.98 -7.06 -8.50
N ALA A 72 6.14 -7.81 -9.59
CA ALA A 72 5.07 -8.06 -10.55
C ALA A 72 3.98 -9.01 -9.99
N ALA A 73 4.39 -10.05 -9.26
CA ALA A 73 3.47 -11.00 -8.65
C ALA A 73 2.60 -10.32 -7.58
N ILE A 74 3.20 -9.47 -6.73
CA ILE A 74 2.44 -8.76 -5.70
C ILE A 74 1.49 -7.70 -6.29
N ARG A 75 1.91 -7.00 -7.35
CA ARG A 75 1.01 -6.09 -8.09
C ARG A 75 -0.19 -6.84 -8.68
N ASN A 76 0.04 -7.98 -9.32
CA ASN A 76 -1.05 -8.80 -9.84
C ASN A 76 -1.95 -9.33 -8.71
N LYS A 77 -1.40 -9.64 -7.54
CA LYS A 77 -2.18 -10.04 -6.36
C LYS A 77 -3.04 -8.89 -5.84
N ALA A 78 -2.51 -7.67 -5.81
CA ALA A 78 -3.24 -6.47 -5.43
C ALA A 78 -4.37 -6.14 -6.41
N ILE A 79 -4.13 -6.22 -7.73
CA ILE A 79 -5.15 -6.01 -8.77
C ILE A 79 -6.32 -6.99 -8.63
N ARG A 80 -6.08 -8.23 -8.18
CA ARG A 80 -7.16 -9.20 -7.95
C ARG A 80 -7.94 -8.96 -6.66
N ALA A 81 -7.40 -8.17 -5.73
CA ALA A 81 -7.99 -7.87 -4.44
C ALA A 81 -8.69 -6.50 -4.41
N SER A 82 -8.48 -5.66 -5.42
CA SER A 82 -9.15 -4.37 -5.66
C SER A 82 -10.50 -4.54 -6.34
#